data_AF-A0A0S8JW35-F1
#
_entry.id   AF-A0A0S8JW35-F1
#
_cell.length_a   1.000
_cell.length_b   1.000
_cell.length_c   1.000
_cell.angle_alpha   90.00
_cell.angle_beta   90.00
_cell.angle_gamma   90.00
#
_symmetry.space_group_name_H-M   'P 1'
#
loop_
_entity.id
_entity.type
_entity.pdbx_description
1 polymer ?
#
loop_
_entity_poly.entity_id
_entity_poly.type
_entity_poly.pdbx_seq_one_letter_code
_entity_poly.pdbx_strand_id
1 'polypeptide(L)'
;MRKSKFTRQELALLAERGMPPESIEIQLENYRNGFPPVDLSAPATPGNGIICMSDNEVQKYAMRYENIQRNLQSVKFTPASGAASRMFQRLFEYVQDTPEATGKPYPEIEQLISGIHKLALAENLEEVLLLAGKKVDELVKSQNYLPIIRGIILEEGLNYGKMPKGLIKFHKYPGENRTAVEEHLVEGAGYCMGRGDSVSIHFTVSSEHLDGFIDLLAQVQPVYEERFGVVFRVDFSIQRAFTDTLAVDEYNEPFRDPDGSLVFRPGGHGALLANLNELDADLVFVKNIDNVCPDRMKPVTNLYKKALAGMLLEIQQKTFEYIQLLDKGDPGEDLLSEVREFLISRMNCIPSSED
;
A
#
# COMPACT_ATOMS: atom_id res chain seq x y z
N MET A 1 -7.37 -40.83 -19.21
CA MET A 1 -7.15 -39.37 -19.41
C MET A 1 -8.07 -38.62 -18.46
N ARG A 2 -7.55 -37.96 -17.42
CA ARG A 2 -8.36 -37.02 -16.65
C ARG A 2 -8.85 -35.94 -17.62
N LYS A 3 -10.17 -35.79 -17.80
CA LYS A 3 -10.71 -34.62 -18.52
C LYS A 3 -10.17 -33.39 -17.80
N SER A 4 -9.50 -32.50 -18.53
CA SER A 4 -9.09 -31.20 -18.01
C SER A 4 -10.31 -30.54 -17.38
N LYS A 5 -10.21 -30.13 -16.10
CA LYS A 5 -11.27 -29.39 -15.39
C LYS A 5 -11.54 -28.02 -16.01
N PHE A 6 -10.62 -27.56 -16.86
CA PHE A 6 -10.69 -26.30 -17.58
C PHE A 6 -10.86 -26.53 -19.09
N THR A 7 -11.66 -25.67 -19.73
CA THR A 7 -11.81 -25.62 -21.17
C THR A 7 -10.53 -25.11 -21.84
N ARG A 8 -10.43 -25.25 -23.18
CA ARG A 8 -9.28 -24.74 -23.94
C ARG A 8 -9.12 -23.23 -23.85
N GLN A 9 -10.24 -22.49 -23.77
CA GLN A 9 -10.23 -21.04 -23.62
C GLN A 9 -9.70 -20.64 -22.24
N GLU A 10 -10.12 -21.35 -21.19
CA GLU A 10 -9.64 -21.12 -19.82
C GLU A 10 -8.15 -21.44 -19.68
N LEU A 11 -7.66 -22.52 -20.29
CA LEU A 11 -6.23 -22.84 -20.30
C LEU A 11 -5.40 -21.78 -21.03
N ALA A 12 -5.94 -21.19 -22.10
CA ALA A 12 -5.28 -20.09 -22.80
C ALA A 12 -5.22 -18.82 -21.93
N LEU A 13 -6.32 -18.47 -21.25
CA LEU A 13 -6.39 -17.35 -20.33
C LEU A 13 -5.42 -17.52 -19.14
N LEU A 14 -5.36 -18.72 -18.56
CA LEU A 14 -4.42 -19.03 -17.48
C LEU A 14 -2.97 -18.91 -17.94
N ALA A 15 -2.65 -19.40 -19.14
CA ALA A 15 -1.31 -19.27 -19.72
C ALA A 15 -0.93 -17.80 -19.99
N GLU A 16 -1.84 -17.00 -20.54
CA GLU A 16 -1.64 -15.56 -20.75
C GLU A 16 -1.37 -14.83 -19.44
N ARG A 17 -2.04 -15.22 -18.37
CA ARG A 17 -1.89 -14.65 -17.03
C ARG A 17 -0.70 -15.20 -16.25
N GLY A 18 0.05 -16.14 -16.82
CA GLY A 18 1.20 -16.79 -16.15
C GLY A 18 0.80 -17.68 -14.97
N MET A 19 -0.45 -18.17 -14.93
CA MET A 19 -0.95 -19.04 -13.88
C MET A 19 -0.96 -20.50 -14.35
N PRO A 20 -0.08 -21.37 -13.84
CA PRO A 20 -0.16 -22.79 -14.13
C PRO A 20 -1.46 -23.38 -13.55
N PRO A 21 -2.18 -24.27 -14.26
CA PRO A 21 -3.43 -24.87 -13.76
C PRO A 21 -3.30 -25.51 -12.37
N GLU A 22 -2.14 -26.05 -12.04
CA GLU A 22 -1.81 -26.63 -10.74
C GLU A 22 -1.93 -25.59 -9.60
N SER A 23 -1.54 -24.33 -9.86
CA SER A 23 -1.68 -23.24 -8.88
C SER A 23 -3.15 -22.92 -8.59
N ILE A 24 -4.02 -23.02 -9.59
CA ILE A 24 -5.46 -22.84 -9.44
C ILE A 24 -6.09 -24.01 -8.67
N GLU A 25 -5.63 -25.24 -8.91
CA GLU A 25 -6.10 -26.39 -8.14
C GLU A 25 -5.77 -26.25 -6.65
N ILE A 26 -4.56 -25.77 -6.32
CA ILE A 26 -4.17 -25.45 -4.93
C ILE A 26 -5.09 -24.37 -4.33
N GLN A 27 -5.38 -23.29 -5.08
CA GLN A 27 -6.32 -22.26 -4.61
C GLN A 27 -7.70 -22.85 -4.30
N LEU A 28 -8.25 -23.67 -5.19
CA LEU A 28 -9.55 -24.33 -4.99
C LEU A 28 -9.52 -25.32 -3.82
N GLU A 29 -8.43 -26.03 -3.61
CA GLU A 29 -8.25 -26.90 -2.45
C GLU A 29 -8.22 -26.09 -1.15
N ASN A 30 -7.56 -24.94 -1.13
CA ASN A 30 -7.56 -24.04 0.03
C ASN A 30 -8.97 -23.49 0.33
N TYR A 31 -9.77 -23.18 -0.68
CA TYR A 31 -11.17 -22.78 -0.48
C TYR A 31 -12.02 -23.91 0.12
N ARG A 32 -11.82 -25.15 -0.35
CA ARG A 32 -12.60 -26.31 0.12
C ARG A 32 -12.18 -26.80 1.51
N ASN A 33 -10.88 -26.85 1.76
CA ASN A 33 -10.31 -27.44 2.99
C ASN A 33 -10.03 -26.39 4.07
N GLY A 34 -10.10 -25.10 3.71
CA GLY A 34 -9.63 -24.01 4.55
C GLY A 34 -8.11 -23.93 4.60
N PHE A 35 -7.61 -22.91 5.29
CA PHE A 35 -6.18 -22.78 5.59
C PHE A 35 -5.87 -23.44 6.92
N PRO A 36 -4.69 -24.06 7.08
CA PRO A 36 -4.27 -24.55 8.39
C PRO A 36 -4.27 -23.37 9.39
N PRO A 37 -4.72 -23.60 10.63
CA PRO A 37 -4.66 -22.57 11.66
C PRO A 37 -3.20 -22.15 11.87
N VAL A 38 -2.98 -20.85 12.02
CA VAL A 38 -1.66 -20.33 12.37
C VAL A 38 -1.37 -20.74 13.81
N ASP A 39 -0.21 -21.36 14.04
CA ASP A 39 0.26 -21.65 15.39
C ASP A 39 0.72 -20.34 16.06
N LEU A 40 -0.07 -19.88 17.04
CA LEU A 40 0.18 -18.62 17.73
C LEU A 40 1.01 -18.89 18.98
N SER A 41 2.26 -18.43 18.98
CA SER A 41 3.13 -18.57 20.15
C SER A 41 2.66 -17.74 21.35
N ALA A 42 2.49 -16.42 21.17
CA ALA A 42 2.06 -15.48 22.20
C ALA A 42 1.64 -14.13 21.56
N PRO A 43 0.84 -13.28 22.24
CA PRO A 43 0.59 -11.92 21.77
C PRO A 43 1.84 -11.05 21.86
N ALA A 44 2.03 -10.17 20.88
CA ALA A 44 3.08 -9.16 20.94
C ALA A 44 2.76 -8.09 22.01
N THR A 45 3.68 -7.87 22.95
CA THR A 45 3.57 -6.88 24.04
C THR A 45 4.90 -6.16 24.24
N PRO A 46 4.95 -5.02 24.96
CA PRO A 46 6.23 -4.48 25.44
C PRO A 46 7.03 -5.55 26.19
N GLY A 47 8.23 -5.86 25.69
CA GLY A 47 9.07 -6.95 26.21
C GLY A 47 8.82 -8.33 25.56
N ASN A 48 7.84 -8.45 24.66
CA ASN A 48 7.60 -9.65 23.86
C ASN A 48 7.26 -9.28 22.40
N GLY A 49 8.27 -9.15 21.54
CA GLY A 49 8.07 -8.80 20.12
C GLY A 49 7.81 -7.33 19.81
N ILE A 50 7.52 -6.48 20.81
CA ILE A 50 7.45 -5.01 20.64
C ILE A 50 8.67 -4.36 21.29
N ILE A 51 9.51 -3.75 20.47
CA ILE A 51 10.65 -2.94 20.90
C ILE A 51 10.16 -1.54 21.27
N CYS A 52 10.29 -1.18 22.55
CA CYS A 52 9.96 0.15 23.05
C CYS A 52 11.23 1.00 23.15
N MET A 53 11.45 1.88 22.17
CA MET A 53 12.57 2.82 22.19
C MET A 53 12.26 4.02 23.09
N SER A 54 13.20 4.38 23.96
CA SER A 54 13.23 5.68 24.63
C SER A 54 13.50 6.83 23.64
N ASP A 55 13.17 8.07 24.03
CA ASP A 55 13.44 9.24 23.19
C ASP A 55 14.93 9.35 22.80
N ASN A 56 15.84 9.01 23.71
CA ASN A 56 17.27 9.01 23.44
C ASN A 56 17.63 7.95 22.37
N GLU A 57 17.08 6.74 22.48
CA GLU A 57 17.30 5.69 21.47
C GLU A 57 16.74 6.06 20.10
N VAL A 58 15.54 6.65 20.06
CA VAL A 58 14.94 7.16 18.82
C VAL A 58 15.88 8.16 18.15
N GLN A 59 16.40 9.14 18.91
CA GLN A 59 17.35 10.12 18.37
C GLN A 59 18.68 9.48 17.96
N LYS A 60 19.22 8.58 18.78
CA LYS A 60 20.47 7.85 18.50
C LYS A 60 20.37 7.09 17.17
N TYR A 61 19.31 6.31 16.96
CA TYR A 61 19.15 5.55 15.73
C TYR A 61 18.83 6.46 14.53
N ALA A 62 18.01 7.50 14.72
CA ALA A 62 17.76 8.47 13.66
C ALA A 62 19.06 9.12 13.17
N MET A 63 19.91 9.60 14.08
CA MET A 63 21.23 10.15 13.74
C MET A 63 22.15 9.13 13.07
N ARG A 64 22.15 7.87 13.52
CA ARG A 64 22.93 6.79 12.90
C ARG A 64 22.57 6.63 11.42
N TYR A 65 21.28 6.60 11.10
CA TYR A 65 20.82 6.56 9.71
C TYR A 65 21.19 7.84 8.96
N GLU A 66 20.92 9.02 9.53
CA GLU A 66 21.16 10.30 8.86
C GLU A 66 22.62 10.52 8.48
N ASN A 67 23.55 10.01 9.28
CA ASN A 67 25.00 10.07 9.03
C ASN A 67 25.43 9.26 7.80
N ILE A 68 24.67 8.23 7.40
CA ILE A 68 25.04 7.35 6.29
C ILE A 68 24.04 7.36 5.13
N GLN A 69 22.84 7.94 5.29
CA GLN A 69 21.76 7.89 4.29
C GLN A 69 22.22 8.33 2.89
N ARG A 70 23.11 9.33 2.80
CA ARG A 70 23.66 9.83 1.53
C ARG A 70 24.61 8.86 0.82
N ASN A 71 25.03 7.80 1.51
CA ASN A 71 25.87 6.74 0.94
C ASN A 71 25.04 5.49 0.60
N LEU A 72 23.75 5.46 0.92
CA LEU A 72 22.86 4.33 0.68
C LEU A 72 21.99 4.57 -0.57
N GLN A 73 21.74 3.51 -1.31
CA GLN A 73 20.64 3.41 -2.27
C GLN A 73 19.37 3.01 -1.50
N SER A 74 18.66 4.02 -1.01
CA SER A 74 17.38 3.83 -0.33
C SER A 74 16.23 3.97 -1.31
N VAL A 75 15.24 3.08 -1.23
CA VAL A 75 14.02 3.12 -2.04
C VAL A 75 12.79 3.14 -1.14
N LYS A 76 11.86 4.05 -1.40
CA LYS A 76 10.53 4.02 -0.79
C LYS A 76 9.58 3.19 -1.67
N PHE A 77 9.30 1.97 -1.25
CA PHE A 77 8.41 1.06 -1.95
C PHE A 77 6.95 1.26 -1.48
N THR A 78 6.09 1.65 -2.42
CA THR A 78 4.70 2.02 -2.14
C THR A 78 3.73 1.17 -2.96
N PRO A 79 3.06 0.18 -2.34
CA PRO A 79 1.97 -0.53 -3.00
C PRO A 79 0.79 0.41 -3.29
N ALA A 80 0.44 0.57 -4.58
CA ALA A 80 -0.54 1.57 -5.04
C ALA A 80 -1.55 1.03 -6.07
N SER A 81 -1.60 -0.28 -6.30
CA SER A 81 -2.42 -0.93 -7.34
C SER A 81 -3.88 -1.16 -6.92
N GLY A 82 -4.21 -0.95 -5.64
CA GLY A 82 -5.57 -1.14 -5.15
C GLY A 82 -6.51 -0.02 -5.61
N ALA A 83 -7.60 -0.41 -6.29
CA ALA A 83 -8.72 0.47 -6.56
C ALA A 83 -9.37 0.98 -5.26
N ALA A 84 -9.84 2.22 -5.25
CA ALA A 84 -10.52 2.80 -4.10
C ALA A 84 -11.97 2.29 -3.91
N SER A 85 -12.43 1.32 -4.70
CA SER A 85 -13.85 0.94 -4.76
C SER A 85 -14.45 0.52 -3.41
N ARG A 86 -13.68 -0.15 -2.54
CA ARG A 86 -14.13 -0.47 -1.15
C ARG A 86 -14.32 0.79 -0.29
N MET A 87 -13.51 1.83 -0.49
CA MET A 87 -13.63 3.11 0.21
C MET A 87 -14.95 3.80 -0.13
N PHE A 88 -15.45 3.61 -1.36
CA PHE A 88 -16.68 4.23 -1.86
C PHE A 88 -17.89 3.29 -1.87
N GLN A 89 -17.80 2.11 -1.27
CA GLN A 89 -18.87 1.09 -1.33
C GLN A 89 -20.24 1.66 -0.90
N ARG A 90 -20.29 2.36 0.24
CA ARG A 90 -21.52 3.00 0.73
C ARG A 90 -22.11 4.02 -0.24
N LEU A 91 -21.26 4.69 -1.02
CA LEU A 91 -21.70 5.67 -2.01
C LEU A 91 -22.30 4.98 -3.23
N PHE A 92 -21.72 3.86 -3.67
CA PHE A 92 -22.30 3.04 -4.74
C PHE A 92 -23.64 2.42 -4.33
N GLU A 93 -23.73 1.88 -3.11
CA GLU A 93 -24.99 1.37 -2.53
C GLU A 93 -26.05 2.47 -2.54
N TYR A 94 -25.72 3.68 -2.09
CA TYR A 94 -26.65 4.82 -2.10
C TYR A 94 -27.14 5.23 -3.50
N VAL A 95 -26.30 5.11 -4.53
CA VAL A 95 -26.69 5.39 -5.93
C VAL A 95 -27.58 4.30 -6.50
N GLN A 96 -27.39 3.03 -6.11
CA GLN A 96 -28.19 1.90 -6.58
C GLN A 96 -29.57 1.84 -5.90
N ASP A 97 -29.61 2.13 -4.60
CA ASP A 97 -30.82 2.06 -3.75
C ASP A 97 -31.78 3.24 -3.94
N THR A 98 -31.69 3.99 -5.06
CA THR A 98 -32.35 5.28 -5.29
C THR A 98 -33.76 5.40 -4.66
N PRO A 99 -34.06 6.52 -3.95
CA PRO A 99 -34.89 6.56 -2.75
C PRO A 99 -36.40 6.65 -3.02
N GLU A 100 -36.96 5.73 -3.81
CA GLU A 100 -38.41 5.50 -3.81
C GLU A 100 -38.85 4.65 -2.60
N ALA A 101 -37.94 3.96 -1.92
CA ALA A 101 -38.30 2.94 -0.93
C ALA A 101 -38.11 3.32 0.56
N THR A 102 -37.14 4.17 0.94
CA THR A 102 -36.82 4.39 2.36
C THR A 102 -36.37 5.83 2.62
N GLY A 103 -37.26 6.65 3.18
CA GLY A 103 -37.13 8.11 3.25
C GLY A 103 -36.03 8.73 4.14
N LYS A 104 -34.85 8.13 4.31
CA LYS A 104 -33.67 8.80 4.90
C LYS A 104 -32.34 8.26 4.33
N PRO A 105 -31.35 9.13 4.06
CA PRO A 105 -30.01 8.71 3.67
C PRO A 105 -29.31 7.93 4.79
N TYR A 106 -28.34 7.07 4.45
CA TYR A 106 -27.55 6.37 5.46
C TYR A 106 -26.76 7.36 6.34
N PRO A 107 -26.48 7.03 7.61
CA PRO A 107 -25.68 7.88 8.50
C PRO A 107 -24.33 8.29 7.91
N GLU A 108 -23.68 7.39 7.15
CA GLU A 108 -22.40 7.65 6.48
C GLU A 108 -22.53 8.73 5.39
N ILE A 109 -23.66 8.78 4.68
CA ILE A 109 -23.95 9.81 3.68
C ILE A 109 -24.17 11.14 4.38
N GLU A 110 -24.98 11.18 5.44
CA GLU A 110 -25.18 12.41 6.21
C GLU A 110 -23.87 12.97 6.78
N GLN A 111 -23.01 12.09 7.31
CA GLN A 111 -21.69 12.47 7.80
C GLN A 111 -20.82 13.06 6.68
N LEU A 112 -20.76 12.40 5.52
CA LEU A 112 -20.04 12.89 4.34
C LEU A 112 -20.53 14.28 3.94
N ILE A 113 -21.85 14.46 3.80
CA ILE A 113 -22.44 15.73 3.39
C ILE A 113 -22.17 16.84 4.41
N SER A 114 -22.27 16.55 5.71
CA SER A 114 -21.97 17.54 6.76
C SER A 114 -20.52 18.04 6.75
N GLY A 115 -19.60 17.21 6.22
CA GLY A 115 -18.18 17.50 6.11
C GLY A 115 -17.73 17.93 4.73
N ILE A 116 -18.61 18.07 3.74
CA ILE A 116 -18.24 18.11 2.31
C ILE A 116 -17.20 19.19 1.99
N HIS A 117 -17.36 20.41 2.51
CA HIS A 117 -16.43 21.52 2.26
C HIS A 117 -15.08 21.40 2.98
N LYS A 118 -14.97 20.49 3.96
CA LYS A 118 -13.72 20.21 4.68
C LYS A 118 -12.85 19.19 3.93
N LEU A 119 -13.41 18.48 2.95
CA LEU A 119 -12.69 17.46 2.20
C LEU A 119 -11.76 18.10 1.16
N ALA A 120 -10.66 17.41 0.88
CA ALA A 120 -9.69 17.83 -0.13
C ALA A 120 -10.27 17.83 -1.56
N LEU A 121 -11.37 17.12 -1.78
CA LEU A 121 -12.09 17.04 -3.06
C LEU A 121 -13.11 18.15 -3.27
N ALA A 122 -13.40 18.96 -2.25
CA ALA A 122 -14.54 19.89 -2.26
C ALA A 122 -14.51 20.87 -3.44
N GLU A 123 -13.36 21.50 -3.69
CA GLU A 123 -13.20 22.50 -4.75
C GLU A 123 -13.41 21.88 -6.13
N ASN A 124 -12.82 20.70 -6.39
CA ASN A 124 -13.02 20.03 -7.69
C ASN A 124 -14.44 19.50 -7.86
N LEU A 125 -15.07 19.05 -6.78
CA LEU A 125 -16.47 18.64 -6.81
C LEU A 125 -17.40 19.82 -7.13
N GLU A 126 -17.14 20.99 -6.53
CA GLU A 126 -17.88 22.22 -6.82
C GLU A 126 -17.73 22.64 -8.28
N GLU A 127 -16.51 22.62 -8.83
CA GLU A 127 -16.24 22.91 -10.24
C GLU A 127 -17.02 21.99 -11.18
N VAL A 128 -16.92 20.68 -10.96
CA VAL A 128 -17.61 19.65 -11.76
C VAL A 128 -19.13 19.82 -11.71
N LEU A 129 -19.71 20.04 -10.53
CA LEU A 129 -21.16 20.22 -10.40
C LEU A 129 -21.62 21.54 -11.00
N LEU A 130 -20.82 22.60 -10.91
CA LEU A 130 -21.15 23.89 -11.49
C LEU A 130 -21.23 23.82 -13.02
N LEU A 131 -20.34 23.07 -13.66
CA LEU A 131 -20.41 22.79 -15.11
C LEU A 131 -21.71 22.08 -15.51
N ALA A 132 -22.28 21.27 -14.60
CA ALA A 132 -23.59 20.63 -14.76
C ALA A 132 -24.77 21.52 -14.31
N GLY A 133 -24.54 22.80 -14.01
CA GLY A 133 -25.56 23.75 -13.57
C GLY A 133 -26.06 23.53 -12.14
N LYS A 134 -25.29 22.85 -11.29
CA LYS A 134 -25.65 22.50 -9.91
C LYS A 134 -24.68 23.13 -8.92
N LYS A 135 -25.16 23.50 -7.74
CA LYS A 135 -24.32 23.98 -6.63
C LYS A 135 -24.44 23.07 -5.43
N VAL A 136 -23.31 22.74 -4.81
CA VAL A 136 -23.25 21.88 -3.62
C VAL A 136 -24.17 22.41 -2.53
N ASP A 137 -24.07 23.69 -2.17
CA ASP A 137 -24.88 24.29 -1.11
C ASP A 137 -26.40 24.18 -1.33
N GLU A 138 -26.85 24.34 -2.58
CA GLU A 138 -28.27 24.26 -2.94
C GLU A 138 -28.78 22.81 -2.84
N LEU A 139 -27.96 21.86 -3.27
CA LEU A 139 -28.23 20.42 -3.16
C LEU A 139 -28.24 19.96 -1.69
N VAL A 140 -27.31 20.45 -0.86
CA VAL A 140 -27.28 20.17 0.58
C VAL A 140 -28.52 20.73 1.27
N LYS A 141 -28.88 22.00 1.01
CA LYS A 141 -30.06 22.65 1.59
C LYS A 141 -31.37 21.96 1.21
N SER A 142 -31.47 21.47 -0.03
CA SER A 142 -32.64 20.75 -0.52
C SER A 142 -32.67 19.25 -0.16
N GLN A 143 -31.66 18.77 0.57
CA GLN A 143 -31.47 17.34 0.89
C GLN A 143 -31.39 16.43 -0.35
N ASN A 144 -31.00 17.00 -1.50
CA ASN A 144 -30.83 16.27 -2.75
C ASN A 144 -29.36 15.85 -2.91
N TYR A 145 -28.97 14.77 -2.22
CA TYR A 145 -27.57 14.34 -2.17
C TYR A 145 -27.13 13.52 -3.38
N LEU A 146 -28.05 12.93 -4.14
CA LEU A 146 -27.72 12.04 -5.25
C LEU A 146 -26.76 12.68 -6.28
N PRO A 147 -26.94 13.94 -6.73
CA PRO A 147 -25.99 14.56 -7.65
C PRO A 147 -24.61 14.78 -7.04
N ILE A 148 -24.53 15.06 -5.73
CA ILE A 148 -23.26 15.18 -5.01
C ILE A 148 -22.53 13.84 -5.02
N ILE A 149 -23.22 12.76 -4.62
CA ILE A 149 -22.63 11.43 -4.55
C ILE A 149 -22.18 10.92 -5.93
N ARG A 150 -23.03 11.08 -6.96
CA ARG A 150 -22.67 10.76 -8.35
C ARG A 150 -21.46 11.58 -8.82
N GLY A 151 -21.43 12.87 -8.49
CA GLY A 151 -20.31 13.76 -8.81
C GLY A 151 -18.98 13.33 -8.17
N ILE A 152 -19.01 12.61 -7.05
CA ILE A 152 -17.80 12.06 -6.42
C ILE A 152 -17.34 10.78 -7.12
N ILE A 153 -18.24 9.81 -7.31
CA ILE A 153 -17.82 8.43 -7.63
C ILE A 153 -17.89 8.05 -9.10
N LEU A 154 -18.69 8.74 -9.92
CA LEU A 154 -18.95 8.35 -11.31
C LEU A 154 -18.13 9.16 -12.32
N GLU A 155 -18.02 8.63 -13.54
CA GLU A 155 -17.26 9.21 -14.65
C GLU A 155 -17.77 10.57 -15.10
N GLU A 156 -19.07 10.85 -14.94
CA GLU A 156 -19.61 12.20 -15.22
C GLU A 156 -19.12 13.27 -14.23
N GLY A 157 -18.41 12.87 -13.17
CA GLY A 157 -17.82 13.76 -12.19
C GLY A 157 -16.34 13.51 -11.95
N LEU A 158 -15.95 13.39 -10.68
CA LEU A 158 -14.55 13.17 -10.28
C LEU A 158 -14.05 11.74 -10.58
N ASN A 159 -14.95 10.80 -10.83
CA ASN A 159 -14.64 9.39 -11.11
C ASN A 159 -13.86 8.66 -9.99
N TYR A 160 -13.93 9.13 -8.74
CA TYR A 160 -13.11 8.55 -7.66
C TYR A 160 -13.47 7.10 -7.34
N GLY A 161 -14.66 6.62 -7.72
CA GLY A 161 -15.08 5.24 -7.53
C GLY A 161 -14.27 4.22 -8.34
N LYS A 162 -13.68 4.65 -9.47
CA LYS A 162 -12.83 3.83 -10.34
C LYS A 162 -11.35 4.18 -10.25
N MET A 163 -10.97 5.28 -9.59
CA MET A 163 -9.57 5.67 -9.46
C MET A 163 -8.84 4.84 -8.39
N PRO A 164 -7.53 4.61 -8.56
CA PRO A 164 -6.68 4.08 -7.50
C PRO A 164 -6.50 5.14 -6.42
N LYS A 165 -6.33 4.70 -5.16
CA LYS A 165 -6.17 5.62 -4.02
C LYS A 165 -5.03 6.63 -4.21
N GLY A 166 -3.98 6.24 -4.93
CA GLY A 166 -2.83 7.09 -5.25
C GLY A 166 -3.20 8.43 -5.89
N LEU A 167 -4.23 8.44 -6.74
CA LEU A 167 -4.64 9.60 -7.54
C LEU A 167 -5.77 10.42 -6.89
N ILE A 168 -6.24 10.01 -5.71
CA ILE A 168 -7.31 10.68 -4.98
C ILE A 168 -6.70 11.69 -4.03
N LYS A 169 -7.34 12.86 -3.87
CA LYS A 169 -6.97 13.89 -2.90
C LYS A 169 -7.34 13.47 -1.47
N PHE A 170 -6.34 13.34 -0.59
CA PHE A 170 -6.50 12.92 0.81
C PHE A 170 -6.49 14.10 1.78
N HIS A 171 -5.61 15.08 1.55
CA HIS A 171 -5.37 16.15 2.52
C HIS A 171 -5.55 17.53 1.91
N LYS A 172 -6.15 18.41 2.71
CA LYS A 172 -6.37 19.83 2.41
C LYS A 172 -5.43 20.67 3.26
N TYR A 173 -4.69 21.55 2.60
CA TYR A 173 -3.80 22.54 3.21
C TYR A 173 -4.19 23.95 2.76
N PRO A 174 -3.71 25.00 3.44
CA PRO A 174 -3.83 26.36 2.92
C PRO A 174 -3.15 26.46 1.55
N GLY A 175 -3.93 26.62 0.48
CA GLY A 175 -3.46 26.85 -0.88
C GLY A 175 -3.20 25.60 -1.73
N GLU A 176 -3.28 24.38 -1.18
CA GLU A 176 -3.13 23.16 -1.97
C GLU A 176 -3.92 21.97 -1.38
N ASN A 177 -4.38 21.08 -2.26
CA ASN A 177 -5.00 19.81 -1.90
C ASN A 177 -4.18 18.69 -2.54
N ARG A 178 -3.64 17.78 -1.73
CA ARG A 178 -2.69 16.77 -2.18
C ARG A 178 -3.32 15.40 -2.34
N THR A 179 -2.94 14.74 -3.42
CA THR A 179 -3.15 13.31 -3.64
C THR A 179 -2.27 12.47 -2.73
N ALA A 180 -2.61 11.18 -2.60
CA ALA A 180 -1.75 10.26 -1.86
C ALA A 180 -0.35 10.14 -2.48
N VAL A 181 -0.20 10.17 -3.81
CA VAL A 181 1.12 10.20 -4.48
C VAL A 181 1.94 11.41 -4.05
N GLU A 182 1.35 12.60 -4.05
CA GLU A 182 2.04 13.83 -3.61
C GLU A 182 2.49 13.74 -2.15
N GLU A 183 1.66 13.17 -1.28
CA GLU A 183 2.05 12.92 0.11
C GLU A 183 3.21 11.93 0.25
N HIS A 184 3.30 10.95 -0.66
CA HIS A 184 4.43 10.05 -0.72
C HIS A 184 5.73 10.72 -1.16
N LEU A 185 5.68 11.73 -2.06
CA LEU A 185 6.82 12.57 -2.43
C LEU A 185 7.34 13.36 -1.22
N VAL A 186 6.43 14.04 -0.51
CA VAL A 186 6.76 14.84 0.70
C VAL A 186 7.42 13.98 1.77
N GLU A 187 6.86 12.80 2.05
CA GLU A 187 7.47 11.86 3.00
C GLU A 187 8.81 11.31 2.51
N GLY A 188 8.93 11.01 1.20
CA GLY A 188 10.17 10.54 0.60
C GLY A 188 11.32 11.52 0.81
N ALA A 189 11.08 12.81 0.56
CA ALA A 189 12.05 13.87 0.85
C ALA A 189 12.42 13.97 2.34
N GLY A 190 11.50 13.58 3.23
CA GLY A 190 11.70 13.64 4.68
C GLY A 190 12.64 12.59 5.27
N TYR A 191 12.69 11.37 4.71
CA TYR A 191 13.50 10.27 5.27
C TYR A 191 14.17 9.34 4.26
N CYS A 192 13.93 9.46 2.96
CA CYS A 192 14.46 8.55 1.93
C CYS A 192 15.42 9.28 0.98
N MET A 193 16.08 10.33 1.47
CA MET A 193 17.06 11.10 0.70
C MET A 193 18.39 10.34 0.68
N GLY A 194 18.75 9.86 -0.51
CA GLY A 194 19.94 9.05 -0.75
C GLY A 194 21.08 9.84 -1.38
N ARG A 195 21.91 9.11 -2.14
CA ARG A 195 23.10 9.65 -2.82
C ARG A 195 22.74 10.74 -3.84
N GLY A 196 23.47 11.86 -3.78
CA GLY A 196 23.29 12.98 -4.71
C GLY A 196 21.96 13.73 -4.53
N ASP A 197 21.45 13.76 -3.29
CA ASP A 197 20.17 14.38 -2.91
C ASP A 197 18.99 13.87 -3.77
N SER A 198 19.07 12.62 -4.20
CA SER A 198 17.99 11.94 -4.91
C SER A 198 17.08 11.16 -3.97
N VAL A 199 15.78 11.15 -4.25
CA VAL A 199 14.78 10.37 -3.53
C VAL A 199 14.19 9.35 -4.48
N SER A 200 14.47 8.06 -4.25
CA SER A 200 13.93 6.98 -5.07
C SER A 200 12.61 6.46 -4.50
N ILE A 201 11.57 6.43 -5.31
CA ILE A 201 10.25 5.92 -4.93
C ILE A 201 9.80 4.92 -5.99
N HIS A 202 9.36 3.75 -5.54
CA HIS A 202 8.85 2.71 -6.43
C HIS A 202 7.37 2.47 -6.13
N PHE A 203 6.51 2.66 -7.12
CA PHE A 203 5.09 2.37 -7.00
C PHE A 203 4.74 1.05 -7.68
N THR A 204 3.93 0.22 -7.01
CA THR A 204 3.27 -0.90 -7.71
C THR A 204 1.89 -0.46 -8.15
N VAL A 205 1.59 -0.47 -9.45
CA VAL A 205 0.31 0.00 -10.00
C VAL A 205 -0.35 -1.07 -10.86
N SER A 206 -1.65 -0.96 -11.10
CA SER A 206 -2.32 -1.76 -12.14
C SER A 206 -2.01 -1.18 -13.52
N SER A 207 -2.04 -2.01 -14.56
CA SER A 207 -1.79 -1.57 -15.94
C SER A 207 -2.77 -0.48 -16.40
N GLU A 208 -4.03 -0.61 -16.02
CA GLU A 208 -5.11 0.36 -16.34
C GLU A 208 -4.92 1.75 -15.72
N HIS A 209 -4.07 1.88 -14.70
CA HIS A 209 -3.89 3.14 -13.97
C HIS A 209 -2.51 3.76 -14.15
N LEU A 210 -1.57 3.07 -14.80
CA LEU A 210 -0.19 3.52 -14.96
C LEU A 210 -0.11 4.92 -15.58
N ASP A 211 -0.84 5.17 -16.66
CA ASP A 211 -0.84 6.47 -17.36
C ASP A 211 -1.28 7.60 -16.43
N GLY A 212 -2.29 7.38 -15.59
CA GLY A 212 -2.76 8.37 -14.63
C GLY A 212 -1.71 8.73 -13.57
N PHE A 213 -0.85 7.79 -13.15
CA PHE A 213 0.28 8.09 -12.27
C PHE A 213 1.38 8.88 -12.98
N ILE A 214 1.71 8.51 -14.22
CA ILE A 214 2.71 9.21 -15.04
C ILE A 214 2.27 10.66 -15.26
N ASP A 215 1.02 10.87 -15.67
CA ASP A 215 0.45 12.20 -15.93
C ASP A 215 0.44 13.07 -14.68
N LEU A 216 0.08 12.51 -13.52
CA LEU A 216 0.11 13.22 -12.25
C LEU A 216 1.54 13.61 -11.87
N LEU A 217 2.49 12.66 -11.91
CA LEU A 217 3.89 12.91 -11.55
C LEU A 217 4.54 13.95 -12.46
N ALA A 218 4.27 13.92 -13.76
CA ALA A 218 4.77 14.92 -14.69
C ALA A 218 4.37 16.36 -14.30
N GLN A 219 3.21 16.53 -13.66
CA GLN A 219 2.72 17.82 -13.19
C GLN A 219 3.31 18.22 -11.83
N VAL A 220 3.35 17.27 -10.88
CA VAL A 220 3.63 17.60 -9.47
C VAL A 220 5.10 17.43 -9.09
N GLN A 221 5.84 16.53 -9.74
CA GLN A 221 7.22 16.24 -9.38
C GLN A 221 8.12 17.49 -9.42
N PRO A 222 8.13 18.32 -10.48
CA PRO A 222 8.97 19.52 -10.52
C PRO A 222 8.70 20.50 -9.37
N VAL A 223 7.43 20.62 -8.95
CA VAL A 223 7.02 21.48 -7.83
C VAL A 223 7.64 21.00 -6.52
N TYR A 224 7.66 19.69 -6.29
CA TYR A 224 8.23 19.12 -5.06
C TYR A 224 9.76 19.03 -5.10
N GLU A 225 10.36 18.84 -6.27
CA GLU A 225 11.82 18.93 -6.46
C GLU A 225 12.34 20.32 -6.10
N GLU A 226 11.70 21.38 -6.61
CA GLU A 226 12.02 22.76 -6.26
C GLU A 226 11.79 23.02 -4.77
N ARG A 227 10.64 22.59 -4.23
CA ARG A 227 10.25 22.82 -2.83
C ARG A 227 11.24 22.20 -1.84
N PHE A 228 11.78 21.02 -2.14
CA PHE A 228 12.65 20.28 -1.21
C PHE A 228 14.13 20.31 -1.60
N GLY A 229 14.48 20.82 -2.77
CA GLY A 229 15.85 20.81 -3.28
C GLY A 229 16.38 19.40 -3.52
N VAL A 230 15.53 18.51 -4.04
CA VAL A 230 15.85 17.10 -4.31
C VAL A 230 15.54 16.73 -5.74
N VAL A 231 16.06 15.59 -6.21
CA VAL A 231 15.65 14.97 -7.48
C VAL A 231 14.86 13.71 -7.18
N PHE A 232 13.61 13.63 -7.62
CA PHE A 232 12.82 12.42 -7.46
C PHE A 232 13.13 11.44 -8.60
N ARG A 233 13.34 10.17 -8.24
CA ARG A 233 13.45 9.05 -9.18
C ARG A 233 12.27 8.14 -8.92
N VAL A 234 11.26 8.23 -9.76
CA VAL A 234 10.01 7.47 -9.57
C VAL A 234 9.93 6.38 -10.61
N ASP A 235 9.88 5.14 -10.13
CA ASP A 235 9.76 3.94 -10.95
C ASP A 235 8.46 3.19 -10.65
N PHE A 236 8.06 2.35 -11.59
CA PHE A 236 6.83 1.58 -11.53
C PHE A 236 7.08 0.10 -11.80
N SER A 237 6.33 -0.74 -11.08
CA SER A 237 6.12 -2.13 -11.48
C SER A 237 4.62 -2.39 -11.63
N ILE A 238 4.24 -3.13 -12.66
CA ILE A 238 2.85 -3.56 -12.83
C ILE A 238 2.59 -4.74 -11.90
N GLN A 239 1.47 -4.70 -11.16
CA GLN A 239 1.02 -5.85 -10.38
C GLN A 239 0.84 -7.06 -11.30
N ARG A 240 1.56 -8.15 -11.00
CA ARG A 240 1.59 -9.32 -11.87
C ARG A 240 0.28 -10.10 -11.78
N ALA A 241 -0.37 -10.28 -12.92
CA ALA A 241 -1.66 -10.97 -13.02
C ALA A 241 -1.64 -12.37 -12.41
N PHE A 242 -0.49 -13.08 -12.43
CA PHE A 242 -0.37 -14.43 -11.85
C PHE A 242 -0.62 -14.47 -10.34
N THR A 243 -0.52 -13.33 -9.65
CA THR A 243 -0.81 -13.25 -8.21
C THR A 243 -2.29 -13.20 -7.92
N ASP A 244 -3.15 -12.98 -8.93
CA ASP A 244 -4.58 -12.89 -8.74
C ASP A 244 -5.20 -14.21 -8.28
N THR A 245 -6.23 -14.11 -7.47
CA THR A 245 -6.96 -15.25 -6.94
C THR A 245 -8.19 -15.51 -7.80
N LEU A 246 -8.45 -16.78 -8.12
CA LEU A 246 -9.65 -17.18 -8.85
C LEU A 246 -10.89 -16.87 -7.99
N ALA A 247 -11.86 -16.14 -8.54
CA ALA A 247 -13.15 -15.95 -7.88
C ALA A 247 -13.93 -17.26 -7.87
N VAL A 248 -14.56 -17.56 -6.74
CA VAL A 248 -15.42 -18.75 -6.58
C VAL A 248 -16.82 -18.35 -6.15
N ASP A 249 -17.79 -19.21 -6.45
CA ASP A 249 -19.16 -19.09 -5.95
C ASP A 249 -19.30 -19.61 -4.50
N GLU A 250 -20.54 -19.61 -3.98
CA GLU A 250 -20.86 -20.10 -2.63
C GLU A 250 -20.57 -21.61 -2.43
N TYR A 251 -20.31 -22.35 -3.51
CA TYR A 251 -19.97 -23.77 -3.50
C TYR A 251 -18.48 -24.02 -3.72
N ASN A 252 -17.64 -22.98 -3.73
CA ASN A 252 -16.22 -23.03 -4.04
C ASN A 252 -15.91 -23.53 -5.46
N GLU A 253 -16.82 -23.33 -6.41
CA GLU A 253 -16.59 -23.62 -7.83
C GLU A 253 -16.16 -22.35 -8.59
N PRO A 254 -15.32 -22.47 -9.65
CA PRO A 254 -14.84 -21.31 -10.41
C PRO A 254 -15.98 -20.44 -10.93
N PHE A 255 -15.99 -19.16 -10.54
CA PHE A 255 -16.97 -18.18 -11.02
C PHE A 255 -16.64 -17.77 -12.46
N ARG A 256 -17.68 -17.67 -13.29
CA ARG A 256 -17.57 -17.32 -14.70
C ARG A 256 -18.51 -16.18 -15.06
N ASP A 257 -18.04 -15.29 -15.92
CA ASP A 257 -18.90 -14.30 -16.55
C ASP A 257 -19.87 -14.96 -17.55
N PRO A 258 -20.92 -14.25 -18.02
CA PRO A 258 -21.88 -14.78 -18.98
C PRO A 258 -21.27 -15.29 -20.30
N ASP A 259 -20.07 -14.80 -20.65
CA ASP A 259 -19.31 -15.25 -21.81
C ASP A 259 -18.49 -16.54 -21.58
N GLY A 260 -18.50 -17.06 -20.36
CA GLY A 260 -17.80 -18.27 -19.94
C GLY A 260 -16.36 -18.05 -19.48
N SER A 261 -15.87 -16.80 -19.44
CA SER A 261 -14.52 -16.47 -18.97
C SER A 261 -14.38 -16.58 -17.45
N LEU A 262 -13.21 -17.01 -16.96
CA LEU A 262 -12.92 -17.07 -15.53
C LEU A 262 -12.71 -15.66 -14.96
N VAL A 263 -13.32 -15.40 -13.80
CA VAL A 263 -13.18 -14.13 -13.10
C VAL A 263 -12.08 -14.22 -12.05
N PHE A 264 -11.19 -13.24 -12.04
CA PHE A 264 -10.10 -13.13 -11.07
C PHE A 264 -10.27 -11.89 -10.19
N ARG A 265 -9.75 -11.98 -8.97
CA ARG A 265 -9.65 -10.85 -8.04
C ARG A 265 -8.17 -10.60 -7.72
N PRO A 266 -7.73 -9.34 -7.63
CA PRO A 266 -6.35 -9.02 -7.26
C PRO A 266 -5.93 -9.73 -5.96
N GLY A 267 -4.92 -10.60 -6.05
CA GLY A 267 -4.51 -11.45 -4.94
C GLY A 267 -3.51 -10.76 -4.03
N GLY A 268 -3.98 -9.78 -3.26
CA GLY A 268 -3.25 -9.15 -2.16
C GLY A 268 -1.78 -8.78 -2.46
N HIS A 269 -0.94 -8.80 -1.42
CA HIS A 269 0.47 -8.39 -1.50
C HIS A 269 1.40 -9.51 -1.99
N GLY A 270 0.89 -10.58 -2.62
CA GLY A 270 1.71 -11.73 -3.06
C GLY A 270 2.82 -11.35 -4.05
N ALA A 271 2.67 -10.22 -4.75
CA ALA A 271 3.70 -9.64 -5.62
C ALA A 271 4.85 -8.94 -4.86
N LEU A 272 4.73 -8.69 -3.55
CA LEU A 272 5.69 -7.89 -2.79
C LEU A 272 7.09 -8.50 -2.81
N LEU A 273 7.23 -9.79 -2.48
CA LEU A 273 8.55 -10.43 -2.41
C LEU A 273 9.24 -10.46 -3.79
N ALA A 274 8.49 -10.76 -4.85
CA ALA A 274 9.03 -10.73 -6.21
C ALA A 274 9.49 -9.32 -6.60
N ASN A 275 8.67 -8.30 -6.31
CA ASN A 275 9.03 -6.91 -6.59
C ASN A 275 10.24 -6.46 -5.76
N LEU A 276 10.31 -6.82 -4.47
CA LEU A 276 11.44 -6.49 -3.61
C LEU A 276 12.74 -7.14 -4.09
N ASN A 277 12.69 -8.38 -4.59
CA ASN A 277 13.85 -9.08 -5.14
C ASN A 277 14.39 -8.43 -6.44
N GLU A 278 13.58 -7.64 -7.12
CA GLU A 278 13.96 -6.94 -8.36
C GLU A 278 14.52 -5.52 -8.09
N LEU A 279 14.40 -5.03 -6.85
CA LEU A 279 14.96 -3.74 -6.46
C LEU A 279 16.45 -3.87 -6.18
N ASP A 280 17.24 -3.03 -6.85
CA ASP A 280 18.63 -2.79 -6.49
C ASP A 280 18.71 -1.67 -5.44
N ALA A 281 18.60 -2.05 -4.16
CA ALA A 281 18.57 -1.12 -3.04
C ALA A 281 19.23 -1.71 -1.78
N ASP A 282 19.97 -0.87 -1.05
CA ASP A 282 20.54 -1.21 0.25
C ASP A 282 19.48 -1.22 1.37
N LEU A 283 18.47 -0.35 1.23
CA LEU A 283 17.43 -0.13 2.23
C LEU A 283 16.08 0.16 1.56
N VAL A 284 15.04 -0.56 1.99
CA VAL A 284 13.69 -0.37 1.45
C VAL A 284 12.72 0.07 2.54
N PHE A 285 12.09 1.22 2.34
CA PHE A 285 10.96 1.68 3.16
C PHE A 285 9.65 1.23 2.54
N VAL A 286 9.00 0.24 3.15
CA VAL A 286 7.68 -0.21 2.70
C VAL A 286 6.57 0.59 3.41
N LYS A 287 5.64 1.15 2.63
CA LYS A 287 4.45 1.85 3.15
C LYS A 287 3.32 1.83 2.13
N ASN A 288 2.10 1.45 2.55
CA ASN A 288 0.92 1.49 1.68
C ASN A 288 0.59 2.91 1.24
N ILE A 289 0.04 3.05 0.02
CA ILE A 289 -0.29 4.34 -0.60
C ILE A 289 -1.25 5.21 0.23
N ASP A 290 -2.16 4.59 0.98
CA ASP A 290 -3.18 5.26 1.77
C ASP A 290 -2.77 5.52 3.22
N ASN A 291 -1.63 4.97 3.65
CA ASN A 291 -1.06 5.25 4.97
C ASN A 291 -0.23 6.53 4.91
N VAL A 292 -0.88 7.66 4.65
CA VAL A 292 -0.27 9.00 4.67
C VAL A 292 -0.90 9.84 5.76
N CYS A 293 -0.12 10.75 6.36
CA CYS A 293 -0.60 11.65 7.40
C CYS A 293 -0.48 13.12 6.97
N PRO A 294 -1.29 14.03 7.53
CA PRO A 294 -1.14 15.46 7.26
C PRO A 294 0.22 15.99 7.72
N ASP A 295 0.72 17.07 7.10
CA ASP A 295 2.05 17.66 7.38
C ASP A 295 2.36 17.86 8.87
N ARG A 296 1.36 18.26 9.68
CA ARG A 296 1.54 18.42 11.14
C ARG A 296 1.99 17.16 11.87
N MET A 297 1.74 15.97 11.33
CA MET A 297 2.11 14.68 11.94
C MET A 297 3.38 14.08 11.32
N LYS A 298 3.81 14.57 10.15
CA LYS A 298 4.97 14.03 9.41
C LYS A 298 6.28 14.09 10.18
N PRO A 299 6.62 15.14 10.98
CA PRO A 299 7.88 15.16 11.72
C PRO A 299 8.08 13.93 12.61
N VAL A 300 7.02 13.50 13.31
CA VAL A 300 7.06 12.30 14.15
C VAL A 300 7.21 11.05 13.29
N THR A 301 6.44 10.91 12.21
CA THR A 301 6.56 9.77 11.30
C THR A 301 7.96 9.67 10.70
N ASN A 302 8.54 10.78 10.25
CA ASN A 302 9.88 10.84 9.66
C ASN A 302 10.95 10.44 10.69
N LEU A 303 10.85 10.98 11.91
CA LEU A 303 11.77 10.64 13.00
C LEU A 303 11.78 9.13 13.27
N TYR A 304 10.60 8.52 13.42
CA TYR A 304 10.51 7.08 13.68
C TYR A 304 10.94 6.24 12.47
N LYS A 305 10.67 6.67 11.23
CA LYS A 305 11.19 5.98 10.04
C LYS A 305 12.72 5.97 10.00
N LYS A 306 13.35 7.10 10.32
CA LYS A 306 14.82 7.21 10.44
C LYS A 306 15.36 6.35 11.58
N ALA A 307 14.70 6.34 12.73
CA ALA A 307 15.09 5.50 13.87
C ALA A 307 15.00 4.00 13.52
N LEU A 308 13.91 3.57 12.86
CA LEU A 308 13.78 2.17 12.40
C LEU A 308 14.87 1.80 11.40
N ALA A 309 15.20 2.70 10.45
CA ALA A 309 16.31 2.48 9.53
C ALA A 309 17.66 2.36 10.25
N GLY A 310 17.94 3.25 11.20
CA GLY A 310 19.18 3.21 11.97
C GLY A 310 19.34 1.95 12.81
N MET A 311 18.23 1.49 13.42
CA MET A 311 18.20 0.23 14.14
C MET A 311 18.42 -0.97 13.20
N LEU A 312 17.76 -0.99 12.04
CA LEU A 312 17.95 -2.05 11.04
C LEU A 312 19.42 -2.12 10.59
N LEU A 313 20.05 -0.98 10.32
CA LEU A 313 21.46 -0.90 9.91
C LEU A 313 22.41 -1.34 11.04
N GLU A 314 22.09 -1.09 12.30
CA GLU A 314 22.84 -1.64 13.44
C GLU A 314 22.73 -3.17 13.50
N ILE A 315 21.50 -3.70 13.39
CA ILE A 315 21.24 -5.13 13.40
C ILE A 315 21.96 -5.81 12.24
N GLN A 316 21.81 -5.30 11.01
CA GLN A 316 22.46 -5.85 9.81
C GLN A 316 23.98 -5.89 9.97
N GLN A 317 24.60 -4.79 10.42
CA GLN A 317 26.04 -4.74 10.63
C GLN A 317 26.48 -5.85 11.61
N LYS A 318 25.79 -5.98 12.75
CA LYS A 318 26.10 -7.01 13.74
C LYS A 318 25.91 -8.42 13.21
N THR A 319 24.84 -8.65 12.44
CA THR A 319 24.61 -9.93 11.77
C THR A 319 25.77 -10.30 10.85
N PHE A 320 26.25 -9.36 10.02
CA PHE A 320 27.37 -9.61 9.12
C PHE A 320 28.70 -9.83 9.84
N GLU A 321 28.95 -9.10 10.94
CA GLU A 321 30.11 -9.34 11.82
C GLU A 321 30.09 -10.77 12.36
N TYR A 322 28.95 -11.25 12.87
CA TYR A 322 28.84 -12.61 13.38
C TYR A 322 29.00 -13.67 12.30
N ILE A 323 28.40 -13.49 11.12
CA ILE A 323 28.57 -14.42 9.99
C ILE A 323 30.06 -14.55 9.64
N GLN A 324 30.79 -13.44 9.53
CA GLN A 324 32.23 -13.47 9.24
C GLN A 324 33.07 -14.15 10.33
N LEU A 325 32.66 -14.08 11.59
CA LEU A 325 33.35 -14.76 12.68
C LEU A 325 33.07 -16.27 12.65
N LEU A 326 31.83 -16.67 12.38
CA LEU A 326 31.43 -18.07 12.27
C LEU A 326 32.10 -18.77 11.06
N ASP A 327 32.21 -18.07 9.92
CA ASP A 327 32.81 -18.60 8.69
C ASP A 327 34.33 -18.87 8.82
N LYS A 328 35.02 -18.28 9.81
CA LYS A 328 36.45 -18.49 10.05
C LYS A 328 36.77 -19.85 10.68
N GLY A 329 35.76 -20.58 11.16
CA GLY A 329 35.88 -21.91 11.76
C GLY A 329 36.21 -21.88 13.27
N ASP A 330 35.68 -22.88 13.99
CA ASP A 330 35.80 -23.10 15.44
C ASP A 330 35.31 -21.93 16.32
N PRO A 331 34.02 -21.54 16.23
CA PRO A 331 33.46 -20.55 17.13
C PRO A 331 33.42 -21.12 18.55
N GLY A 332 34.22 -20.57 19.45
CA GLY A 332 34.15 -20.93 20.86
C GLY A 332 32.77 -20.68 21.46
N GLU A 333 32.45 -21.39 22.56
CA GLU A 333 31.16 -21.33 23.26
C GLU A 333 30.69 -19.91 23.61
N ASP A 334 31.64 -19.02 23.94
CA ASP A 334 31.35 -17.61 24.26
C ASP A 334 30.73 -16.87 23.07
N LEU A 335 31.27 -17.07 21.86
CA LEU A 335 30.75 -16.47 20.64
C LEU A 335 29.37 -17.03 20.29
N LEU A 336 29.19 -18.35 20.41
CA LEU A 336 27.89 -18.99 20.15
C LEU A 336 26.81 -18.47 21.10
N SER A 337 27.17 -18.28 22.37
CA SER A 337 26.29 -17.71 23.39
C SER A 337 25.91 -16.26 23.07
N GLU A 338 26.88 -15.43 22.68
CA GLU A 338 26.64 -14.04 22.28
C GLU A 338 25.71 -13.94 21.04
N VAL A 339 25.95 -14.78 20.02
CA VAL A 339 25.11 -14.85 18.82
C VAL A 339 23.69 -15.27 19.17
N ARG A 340 23.52 -16.29 20.02
CA ARG A 340 22.20 -16.77 20.46
C ARG A 340 21.44 -15.67 21.21
N GLU A 341 22.09 -14.95 22.12
CA GLU A 341 21.48 -13.84 22.85
C GLU A 341 21.08 -12.70 21.90
N PHE A 342 21.92 -12.38 20.91
CA PHE A 342 21.59 -11.38 19.89
C PHE A 342 20.36 -11.76 19.06
N LEU A 343 20.27 -13.02 18.61
CA LEU A 343 19.12 -13.52 17.85
C LEU A 343 17.81 -13.39 18.64
N ILE A 344 17.84 -13.76 19.92
CA ILE A 344 16.66 -13.69 20.80
C ILE A 344 16.29 -12.23 21.10
N SER A 345 17.24 -11.45 21.62
CA SER A 345 16.97 -10.13 22.19
C SER A 345 16.81 -9.02 21.13
N ARG A 346 17.47 -9.16 19.97
CA ARG A 346 17.49 -8.11 18.93
C ARG A 346 16.73 -8.48 17.68
N MET A 347 16.69 -9.77 17.30
CA MET A 347 15.98 -10.23 16.10
C MET A 347 14.64 -10.91 16.42
N ASN A 348 14.31 -11.13 17.69
CA ASN A 348 13.12 -11.88 18.13
C ASN A 348 13.04 -13.28 17.49
N CYS A 349 14.19 -13.90 17.23
CA CYS A 349 14.27 -15.28 16.77
C CYS A 349 14.39 -16.18 17.99
N ILE A 350 13.42 -17.09 18.17
CA ILE A 350 13.49 -18.15 19.19
C ILE A 350 14.17 -19.35 18.53
N PRO A 351 15.42 -19.69 18.89
CA PRO A 351 16.08 -20.89 18.39
C PRO A 351 15.25 -22.11 18.77
N SER A 352 15.19 -23.12 17.89
CA SER A 352 14.62 -24.41 18.24
C SER A 352 15.33 -24.96 19.48
N SER A 353 14.57 -25.57 20.39
CA SER A 353 15.12 -26.23 21.59
C SER A 353 15.96 -27.48 21.27
N GLU A 354 16.05 -27.83 20.00
CA GLU A 354 16.87 -28.90 19.44
C GLU A 354 17.91 -28.24 18.54
N ASP A 355 19.09 -27.95 19.12
CA ASP A 355 20.44 -27.99 18.54
C ASP A 355 21.46 -27.27 19.47
#